data_AF-A0A2N9LPM3-F1
#
_entry.id   AF-A0A2N9LPM3-F1
#
_cell.length_a   1.000
_cell.length_b   1.000
_cell.length_c   1.000
_cell.angle_alpha   90.00
_cell.angle_beta   90.00
_cell.angle_gamma   90.00
#
_symmetry.space_group_name_H-M   'P 1'
#
loop_
_entity.id
_entity.type
_entity.pdbx_description
1 polymer ?
#
loop_
_entity_poly.entity_id
_entity_poly.type
_entity_poly.pdbx_seq_one_letter_code
_entity_poly.pdbx_strand_id
1 'polypeptide(L)'
;MLPQAWLSRAKGNMKSALLFLYLIPALPATGQQSLPALEDGTVIDTKAEFRHDGPLRIVGRVRLKGISLDLRGPVSLAAGAVLDLEDVNIRVSDPPASANGTSGLHCEGPAKIKIYRSTMTAVGSAHPIWWLQGELTVDDFQTTNSEFHLDHVQAELENFAIFELEISHSSHVVGRHLRLVFLSTHTGDSDKIDFADIPADRPISQKLRMGSFASADLTDTLAQLFLLYVHGQSDVSLSRIGRAQLAIAPSCRGKLKLPHGRVGSAKRPVVIPKPGASDCRFRLRLEDVNADTWDVYAGGKANLTFTDSLIDELTADGHAKLTVRNSEIYADWLSLSGDAQLLVDRSTVGAQRLAKTRPDLATSQVRLNGHSQATFDRVQFDCGVMAADDSTAVIRNSVTSPKYIRRSGHATVKTAPLLPVEDFGKEISP
;
A
#
# COMPACT_ATOMS: atom_id res chain seq x y z
N MET A 1 -19.45 -49.56 -17.72
CA MET A 1 -20.81 -50.15 -17.82
C MET A 1 -21.33 -50.32 -16.39
N LEU A 2 -22.47 -49.66 -16.09
CA LEU A 2 -23.42 -49.70 -14.94
C LEU A 2 -23.22 -50.75 -13.81
N PRO A 3 -23.85 -50.60 -12.62
CA PRO A 3 -23.99 -49.44 -11.70
C PRO A 3 -23.97 -49.85 -10.18
N GLN A 4 -24.21 -48.86 -9.29
CA GLN A 4 -25.04 -48.84 -8.04
C GLN A 4 -25.46 -50.18 -7.39
N ALA A 5 -25.68 -50.35 -6.08
CA ALA A 5 -25.65 -49.54 -4.87
C ALA A 5 -26.18 -50.44 -3.73
N TRP A 6 -25.75 -50.17 -2.48
CA TRP A 6 -26.54 -50.27 -1.24
C TRP A 6 -26.87 -51.64 -0.58
N LEU A 7 -26.17 -51.85 0.55
CA LEU A 7 -26.66 -52.07 1.91
C LEU A 7 -27.66 -53.22 2.19
N SER A 8 -27.24 -54.16 3.04
CA SER A 8 -27.67 -54.23 4.45
C SER A 8 -27.31 -55.56 5.12
N ARG A 9 -26.74 -55.52 6.33
CA ARG A 9 -27.37 -56.03 7.57
C ARG A 9 -26.35 -56.24 8.69
N ALA A 10 -26.68 -55.65 9.82
CA ALA A 10 -26.05 -55.75 11.12
C ALA A 10 -26.13 -57.16 11.72
N LYS A 11 -25.14 -57.50 12.57
CA LYS A 11 -25.29 -57.92 13.98
C LYS A 11 -23.99 -58.57 14.48
N GLY A 12 -23.44 -58.09 15.60
CA GLY A 12 -22.34 -58.81 16.25
C GLY A 12 -21.63 -58.04 17.36
N ASN A 13 -22.30 -57.93 18.51
CA ASN A 13 -21.78 -57.86 19.89
C ASN A 13 -20.43 -57.18 20.19
N MET A 14 -20.56 -56.04 20.88
CA MET A 14 -19.62 -55.48 21.85
C MET A 14 -18.94 -56.55 22.73
N LYS A 15 -17.61 -56.46 22.85
CA LYS A 15 -16.90 -56.36 24.14
C LYS A 15 -15.45 -55.89 23.94
N SER A 16 -15.17 -54.72 24.54
CA SER A 16 -13.90 -54.20 25.04
C SER A 16 -12.65 -54.20 24.15
N ALA A 17 -12.29 -53.00 23.66
CA ALA A 17 -10.91 -52.60 23.50
C ALA A 17 -10.75 -51.12 23.89
N LEU A 18 -10.03 -50.90 24.99
CA LEU A 18 -9.37 -49.69 25.49
C LEU A 18 -9.77 -48.32 24.89
N LEU A 19 -10.49 -47.52 25.69
CA LEU A 19 -10.40 -46.06 25.60
C LEU A 19 -9.01 -45.63 26.11
N PHE A 20 -8.07 -45.38 25.20
CA PHE A 20 -7.01 -44.42 25.45
C PHE A 20 -7.65 -43.03 25.35
N LEU A 21 -8.08 -42.48 26.50
CA LEU A 21 -8.31 -41.04 26.61
C LEU A 21 -7.01 -40.35 26.25
N TYR A 22 -6.99 -39.69 25.10
CA TYR A 22 -6.02 -38.64 24.81
C TYR A 22 -6.24 -37.52 25.83
N LEU A 23 -5.54 -37.62 26.97
CA LEU A 23 -5.12 -36.47 27.76
C LEU A 23 -4.18 -35.66 26.88
N ILE A 24 -4.74 -34.85 25.98
CA ILE A 24 -4.05 -33.68 25.48
C ILE A 24 -3.94 -32.77 26.72
N PRO A 25 -2.75 -32.47 27.24
CA PRO A 25 -2.65 -31.41 28.24
C PRO A 25 -3.19 -30.16 27.55
N ALA A 26 -4.32 -29.65 28.05
CA ALA A 26 -4.76 -28.32 27.72
C ALA A 26 -3.59 -27.40 28.11
N LEU A 27 -2.83 -26.97 27.10
CA LEU A 27 -1.96 -25.82 27.26
C LEU A 27 -2.86 -24.73 27.85
N PRO A 28 -2.49 -24.13 28.99
CA PRO A 28 -3.28 -23.04 29.52
C PRO A 28 -3.39 -22.02 28.38
N ALA A 29 -4.63 -21.73 27.97
CA ALA A 29 -4.89 -20.51 27.25
C ALA A 29 -4.38 -19.42 28.18
N THR A 30 -3.18 -18.89 27.92
CA THR A 30 -2.67 -17.72 28.60
C THR A 30 -3.69 -16.64 28.34
N GLY A 31 -4.50 -16.35 29.36
CA GLY A 31 -5.60 -15.41 29.24
C GLY A 31 -5.05 -14.08 28.77
N GLN A 32 -5.58 -13.59 27.64
CA GLN A 32 -5.20 -12.31 27.09
C GLN A 32 -5.50 -11.23 28.13
N GLN A 33 -4.47 -10.53 28.60
CA GLN A 33 -4.58 -9.48 29.61
C GLN A 33 -4.91 -8.15 28.93
N SER A 34 -5.57 -7.24 29.65
CA SER A 34 -5.67 -5.85 29.18
C SER A 34 -4.30 -5.19 29.27
N LEU A 35 -3.88 -4.50 28.21
CA LEU A 35 -2.65 -3.72 28.22
C LEU A 35 -2.77 -2.58 29.26
N PRO A 36 -1.86 -2.45 30.24
CA PRO A 36 -1.85 -1.29 31.12
C PRO A 36 -1.52 -0.02 30.33
N ALA A 37 -1.81 1.14 30.92
CA ALA A 37 -1.45 2.42 30.31
C ALA A 37 0.07 2.51 30.04
N LEU A 38 0.43 2.95 28.83
CA LEU A 38 1.81 3.10 28.39
C LEU A 38 2.26 4.56 28.61
N GLU A 39 2.59 4.87 29.87
CA GLU A 39 2.98 6.21 30.34
C GLU A 39 4.46 6.23 30.79
N ASP A 40 4.96 7.40 31.20
CA ASP A 40 6.38 7.55 31.55
C ASP A 40 6.78 6.60 32.69
N GLY A 41 7.80 5.80 32.44
CA GLY A 41 8.31 4.81 33.39
C GLY A 41 7.65 3.44 33.29
N THR A 42 6.69 3.23 32.38
CA THR A 42 6.09 1.90 32.17
C THR A 42 7.13 0.91 31.67
N VAL A 43 7.34 -0.17 32.43
CA VAL A 43 8.16 -1.32 32.05
C VAL A 43 7.31 -2.59 32.15
N ILE A 44 7.21 -3.32 31.05
CA ILE A 44 6.55 -4.63 31.01
C ILE A 44 7.57 -5.64 30.50
N ASP A 45 8.12 -6.45 31.38
CA ASP A 45 9.15 -7.46 31.08
C ASP A 45 8.73 -8.89 31.45
N THR A 46 7.52 -9.03 31.97
CA THR A 46 6.94 -10.32 32.32
C THR A 46 6.23 -10.90 31.11
N LYS A 47 6.66 -12.09 30.67
CA LYS A 47 6.09 -12.80 29.54
C LYS A 47 4.58 -12.97 29.70
N ALA A 48 3.82 -12.26 28.87
CA ALA A 48 2.36 -12.26 28.86
C ALA A 48 1.85 -11.90 27.46
N GLU A 49 0.56 -12.18 27.23
CA GLU A 49 -0.15 -11.76 26.02
C GLU A 49 -1.13 -10.65 26.40
N PHE A 50 -1.03 -9.49 25.73
CA PHE A 50 -1.92 -8.35 25.95
C PHE A 50 -2.79 -8.08 24.72
N ARG A 51 -4.00 -7.58 24.96
CA ARG A 51 -4.87 -6.98 23.94
C ARG A 51 -5.04 -5.50 24.19
N HIS A 52 -5.07 -4.72 23.11
CA HIS A 52 -5.59 -3.36 23.12
C HIS A 52 -6.54 -3.16 21.93
N ASP A 53 -7.79 -2.79 22.22
CA ASP A 53 -8.79 -2.44 21.22
C ASP A 53 -8.99 -0.92 21.20
N GLY A 54 -8.93 -0.31 20.01
CA GLY A 54 -9.10 1.12 19.82
C GLY A 54 -7.78 1.92 19.89
N PRO A 55 -7.86 3.26 19.95
CA PRO A 55 -6.68 4.11 19.97
C PRO A 55 -5.78 3.84 21.18
N LEU A 56 -4.47 3.71 20.94
CA LEU A 56 -3.44 3.59 21.98
C LEU A 56 -2.51 4.79 21.88
N ARG A 57 -2.25 5.47 22.99
CA ARG A 57 -1.26 6.55 23.04
C ARG A 57 -0.15 6.18 24.00
N ILE A 58 1.09 6.28 23.54
CA ILE A 58 2.31 6.00 24.29
C ILE A 58 2.96 7.33 24.66
N VAL A 59 3.22 7.54 25.94
CA VAL A 59 3.75 8.81 26.48
C VAL A 59 4.96 8.53 27.36
N GLY A 60 6.00 9.38 27.25
CA GLY A 60 7.20 9.25 28.07
C GLY A 60 8.08 8.05 27.68
N ARG A 61 8.80 7.50 28.66
CA ARG A 61 9.68 6.34 28.46
C ARG A 61 8.94 5.04 28.75
N VAL A 62 8.77 4.21 27.73
CA VAL A 62 8.11 2.91 27.82
C VAL A 62 9.03 1.82 27.31
N ARG A 63 9.18 0.73 28.09
CA ARG A 63 9.93 -0.46 27.69
C ARG A 63 9.06 -1.70 27.75
N LEU A 64 8.96 -2.39 26.63
CA LEU A 64 8.23 -3.65 26.48
C LEU A 64 9.23 -4.75 26.12
N LYS A 65 9.25 -5.83 26.91
CA LYS A 65 10.21 -6.92 26.75
C LYS A 65 9.58 -8.31 26.87
N GLY A 66 9.79 -9.17 25.87
CA GLY A 66 9.42 -10.59 25.94
C GLY A 66 7.90 -10.85 25.97
N ILE A 67 7.09 -9.90 25.49
CA ILE A 67 5.63 -9.96 25.51
C ILE A 67 5.04 -10.16 24.11
N SER A 68 3.77 -10.54 24.07
CA SER A 68 2.97 -10.50 22.83
C SER A 68 1.88 -9.45 22.94
N LEU A 69 1.70 -8.65 21.89
CA LEU A 69 0.71 -7.57 21.80
C LEU A 69 -0.24 -7.83 20.64
N ASP A 70 -1.54 -7.77 20.90
CA ASP A 70 -2.60 -7.74 19.87
C ASP A 70 -3.20 -6.33 19.86
N LEU A 71 -2.81 -5.54 18.86
CA LEU A 71 -3.16 -4.13 18.72
C LEU A 71 -4.23 -3.98 17.62
N ARG A 72 -5.42 -3.51 18.01
CA ARG A 72 -6.59 -3.38 17.13
C ARG A 72 -7.06 -1.94 17.05
N GLY A 73 -6.24 -1.10 16.44
CA GLY A 73 -6.52 0.33 16.29
C GLY A 73 -5.24 1.15 16.04
N PRO A 74 -5.40 2.47 15.89
CA PRO A 74 -4.27 3.37 15.68
C PRO A 74 -3.43 3.49 16.96
N VAL A 75 -2.10 3.53 16.81
CA VAL A 75 -1.17 3.80 17.90
C VAL A 75 -0.46 5.12 17.66
N SER A 76 -0.49 6.03 18.63
CA SER A 76 0.32 7.25 18.59
C SER A 76 1.44 7.22 19.63
N LEU A 77 2.60 7.75 19.24
CA LEU A 77 3.75 7.95 20.12
C LEU A 77 3.92 9.46 20.30
N ALA A 78 3.79 9.93 21.54
CA ALA A 78 3.87 11.35 21.86
C ALA A 78 5.25 11.93 21.52
N ALA A 79 5.30 13.22 21.16
CA ALA A 79 6.55 13.92 20.92
C ALA A 79 7.47 13.84 22.16
N GLY A 80 8.75 13.53 21.94
CA GLY A 80 9.76 13.35 22.98
C GLY A 80 9.69 12.01 23.72
N ALA A 81 8.76 11.11 23.38
CA ALA A 81 8.67 9.79 23.99
C ALA A 81 9.84 8.88 23.58
N VAL A 82 10.10 7.87 24.41
CA VAL A 82 11.07 6.81 24.15
C VAL A 82 10.35 5.47 24.22
N LEU A 83 10.39 4.70 23.13
CA LEU A 83 9.78 3.37 23.04
C LEU A 83 10.87 2.33 22.78
N ASP A 84 11.10 1.46 23.76
CA ASP A 84 12.01 0.32 23.63
C ASP A 84 11.19 -0.98 23.51
N LEU A 85 11.32 -1.67 22.38
CA LEU A 85 10.74 -2.98 22.11
C LEU A 85 11.86 -4.01 22.03
N GLU A 86 11.82 -5.04 22.87
CA GLU A 86 12.82 -6.12 22.89
C GLU A 86 12.14 -7.50 22.99
N ASP A 87 12.38 -8.40 22.05
CA ASP A 87 11.75 -9.73 22.04
C ASP A 87 10.20 -9.65 22.06
N VAL A 88 9.62 -8.66 21.37
CA VAL A 88 8.16 -8.40 21.34
C VAL A 88 7.54 -8.99 20.07
N ASN A 89 6.41 -9.68 20.22
CA ASN A 89 5.62 -10.16 19.08
C ASN A 89 4.34 -9.34 18.94
N ILE A 90 4.22 -8.60 17.84
CA ILE A 90 3.08 -7.71 17.59
C ILE A 90 2.15 -8.34 16.55
N ARG A 91 0.87 -8.44 16.87
CA ARG A 91 -0.22 -8.67 15.93
C ARG A 91 -0.97 -7.36 15.76
N VAL A 92 -1.17 -6.97 14.50
CA VAL A 92 -1.86 -5.72 14.18
C VAL A 92 -3.06 -6.02 13.30
N SER A 93 -4.22 -5.47 13.65
CA SER A 93 -5.42 -5.54 12.81
C SER A 93 -6.05 -4.17 12.64
N ASP A 94 -6.50 -3.89 11.43
CA ASP A 94 -7.33 -2.73 11.13
C ASP A 94 -8.75 -2.89 11.72
N PRO A 95 -9.34 -1.84 12.32
CA PRO A 95 -10.74 -1.85 12.69
C PRO A 95 -11.65 -2.18 11.49
N PRO A 96 -12.80 -2.84 11.69
CA PRO A 96 -13.74 -3.13 10.60
C PRO A 96 -14.10 -1.86 9.81
N ALA A 97 -14.05 -1.95 8.48
CA ALA A 97 -14.35 -0.88 7.52
C ALA A 97 -13.42 0.35 7.57
N SER A 98 -12.29 0.27 8.27
CA SER A 98 -11.28 1.34 8.23
C SER A 98 -10.51 1.34 6.90
N ALA A 99 -9.92 2.49 6.56
CA ALA A 99 -9.04 2.60 5.41
C ALA A 99 -7.75 1.81 5.67
N ASN A 100 -7.10 1.32 4.61
CA ASN A 100 -5.75 0.73 4.72
C ASN A 100 -4.81 1.74 5.39
N GLY A 101 -3.88 1.26 6.23
CA GLY A 101 -2.96 2.13 6.97
C GLY A 101 -3.55 2.79 8.21
N THR A 102 -4.77 2.42 8.64
CA THR A 102 -5.34 2.92 9.91
C THR A 102 -4.56 2.39 11.11
N SER A 103 -4.12 1.13 11.05
CA SER A 103 -3.23 0.54 12.03
C SER A 103 -1.76 0.83 11.73
N GLY A 104 -0.91 0.71 12.75
CA GLY A 104 0.50 1.11 12.69
C GLY A 104 0.85 2.05 13.83
N LEU A 105 2.02 2.69 13.73
CA LEU A 105 2.55 3.63 14.72
C LEU A 105 2.69 5.02 14.11
N HIS A 106 2.14 6.03 14.75
CA HIS A 106 2.30 7.43 14.31
C HIS A 106 3.01 8.26 15.37
N CYS A 107 4.15 8.84 15.03
CA CYS A 107 4.84 9.81 15.86
C CYS A 107 4.14 11.18 15.78
N GLU A 108 3.65 11.69 16.91
CA GLU A 108 3.06 13.04 17.02
C GLU A 108 4.11 14.16 16.85
N GLY A 109 5.39 13.79 16.84
CA GLY A 109 6.58 14.61 16.66
C GLY A 109 7.84 13.77 16.89
N PRO A 110 9.05 14.36 16.91
CA PRO A 110 10.28 13.61 17.09
C PRO A 110 10.27 12.76 18.37
N ALA A 111 10.54 11.46 18.24
CA ALA A 111 10.59 10.49 19.33
C ALA A 111 11.81 9.56 19.16
N LYS A 112 12.10 8.73 20.15
CA LYS A 112 13.16 7.72 20.07
C LYS A 112 12.58 6.32 20.13
N ILE A 113 12.79 5.53 19.09
CA ILE A 113 12.28 4.17 18.99
C ILE A 113 13.44 3.20 18.86
N LYS A 114 13.43 2.14 19.66
CA LYS A 114 14.36 1.03 19.52
C LYS A 114 13.61 -0.28 19.42
N ILE A 115 14.00 -1.11 18.46
CA ILE A 115 13.38 -2.41 18.19
C ILE A 115 14.48 -3.45 18.11
N TYR A 116 14.41 -4.46 18.96
CA TYR A 116 15.37 -5.56 19.01
C TYR A 116 14.66 -6.91 18.97
N ARG A 117 15.07 -7.79 18.06
CA ARG A 117 14.62 -9.21 17.99
C ARG A 117 13.10 -9.36 18.09
N SER A 118 12.38 -8.50 17.38
CA SER A 118 10.92 -8.39 17.49
C SER A 118 10.25 -8.72 16.16
N THR A 119 8.96 -9.05 16.20
CA THR A 119 8.20 -9.38 14.99
C THR A 119 6.89 -8.61 14.93
N MET A 120 6.42 -8.35 13.71
CA MET A 120 5.08 -7.80 13.50
C MET A 120 4.35 -8.56 12.38
N THR A 121 3.17 -9.06 12.71
CA THR A 121 2.27 -9.76 11.78
C THR A 121 0.99 -8.97 11.61
N ALA A 122 0.70 -8.55 10.38
CA ALA A 122 -0.61 -8.01 10.02
C ALA A 122 -1.66 -9.13 9.96
N VAL A 123 -2.85 -8.88 10.51
CA VAL A 123 -3.95 -9.85 10.58
C VAL A 123 -5.06 -9.44 9.63
N GLY A 124 -5.57 -10.40 8.84
CA GLY A 124 -6.64 -10.15 7.88
C GLY A 124 -6.16 -9.28 6.71
N SER A 125 -6.90 -8.22 6.41
CA SER A 125 -6.55 -7.25 5.36
C SER A 125 -5.70 -6.08 5.86
N ALA A 126 -5.22 -6.15 7.10
CA ALA A 126 -4.49 -5.04 7.69
C ALA A 126 -3.19 -4.75 6.93
N HIS A 127 -2.88 -3.48 6.74
CA HIS A 127 -1.66 -3.01 6.11
C HIS A 127 -1.07 -1.87 6.98
N PRO A 128 -0.30 -2.20 8.04
CA PRO A 128 0.13 -1.21 9.01
C PRO A 128 1.18 -0.25 8.44
N ILE A 129 0.99 1.05 8.65
CA ILE A 129 1.94 2.08 8.21
C ILE A 129 2.51 2.78 9.45
N TRP A 130 3.83 2.83 9.54
CA TRP A 130 4.58 3.46 10.63
C TRP A 130 5.13 4.80 10.16
N TRP A 131 4.51 5.89 10.64
CA TRP A 131 4.92 7.26 10.37
C TRP A 131 5.89 7.72 11.46
N LEU A 132 7.18 7.67 11.15
CA LEU A 132 8.25 7.78 12.15
C LEU A 132 8.98 9.12 12.03
N GLN A 133 9.30 9.71 13.18
CA GLN A 133 10.07 10.95 13.30
C GLN A 133 11.05 10.85 14.48
N GLY A 134 12.26 11.41 14.33
CA GLY A 134 13.28 11.47 15.38
C GLY A 134 14.39 10.42 15.23
N GLU A 135 14.58 9.54 16.22
CA GLU A 135 15.64 8.54 16.24
C GLU A 135 15.05 7.12 16.15
N LEU A 136 15.59 6.30 15.25
CA LEU A 136 15.17 4.92 15.06
C LEU A 136 16.37 3.96 15.09
N THR A 137 16.34 2.97 15.97
CA THR A 137 17.29 1.85 15.94
C THR A 137 16.52 0.55 15.80
N VAL A 138 16.86 -0.25 14.79
CA VAL A 138 16.26 -1.56 14.55
C VAL A 138 17.36 -2.60 14.36
N ASP A 139 17.28 -3.70 15.10
CA ASP A 139 18.13 -4.87 14.92
C ASP A 139 17.28 -6.14 15.05
N ASP A 140 17.26 -6.94 13.99
CA ASP A 140 16.47 -8.18 13.86
C ASP A 140 14.97 -7.93 14.04
N PHE A 141 14.37 -7.33 13.01
CA PHE A 141 12.92 -7.11 12.94
C PHE A 141 12.33 -7.65 11.64
N GLN A 142 11.27 -8.43 11.77
CA GLN A 142 10.64 -9.12 10.65
C GLN A 142 9.15 -8.80 10.54
N THR A 143 8.76 -8.37 9.34
CA THR A 143 7.38 -8.15 8.94
C THR A 143 7.23 -8.31 7.43
N THR A 144 6.00 -8.49 6.92
CA THR A 144 5.75 -8.85 5.51
C THR A 144 4.74 -7.98 4.78
N ASN A 145 3.88 -7.24 5.48
CA ASN A 145 2.84 -6.40 4.89
C ASN A 145 2.69 -5.10 5.68
N SER A 146 3.78 -4.35 5.80
CA SER A 146 3.82 -3.09 6.54
C SER A 146 4.88 -2.15 5.98
N GLU A 147 4.75 -0.88 6.31
CA GLU A 147 5.58 0.18 5.74
C GLU A 147 6.18 1.03 6.84
N PHE A 148 7.45 1.40 6.69
CA PHE A 148 8.11 2.41 7.52
C PHE A 148 8.31 3.67 6.70
N HIS A 149 7.66 4.75 7.11
CA HIS A 149 7.73 6.06 6.48
C HIS A 149 8.59 6.97 7.36
N LEU A 150 9.79 7.29 6.89
CA LEU A 150 10.78 8.04 7.65
C LEU A 150 10.79 9.52 7.24
N ASP A 151 10.42 10.39 8.18
CA ASP A 151 10.36 11.84 8.01
C ASP A 151 11.21 12.55 9.09
N HIS A 152 12.28 13.22 8.70
CA HIS A 152 13.30 13.78 9.60
C HIS A 152 13.86 12.77 10.61
N VAL A 153 14.11 11.53 10.18
CA VAL A 153 14.60 10.44 11.04
C VAL A 153 16.11 10.24 10.90
N GLN A 154 16.80 10.05 12.02
CA GLN A 154 18.13 9.43 12.08
C GLN A 154 17.95 7.94 12.38
N ALA A 155 18.24 7.07 11.41
CA ALA A 155 17.97 5.64 11.52
C ALA A 155 19.23 4.78 11.39
N GLU A 156 19.34 3.80 12.27
CA GLU A 156 20.26 2.66 12.17
C GLU A 156 19.42 1.38 12.06
N LEU A 157 19.51 0.69 10.92
CA LEU A 157 18.69 -0.49 10.61
C LEU A 157 19.60 -1.69 10.29
N GLU A 158 19.41 -2.79 10.99
CA GLU A 158 20.19 -4.02 10.85
C GLU A 158 19.25 -5.24 10.81
N ASN A 159 19.52 -6.20 9.92
CA ASN A 159 18.76 -7.46 9.83
C ASN A 159 17.24 -7.26 9.78
N PHE A 160 16.79 -6.42 8.86
CA PHE A 160 15.41 -5.92 8.79
C PHE A 160 14.72 -6.37 7.51
N ALA A 161 13.51 -6.91 7.63
CA ALA A 161 12.67 -7.27 6.50
C ALA A 161 11.31 -6.60 6.60
N ILE A 162 10.91 -5.88 5.54
CA ILE A 162 9.67 -5.11 5.48
C ILE A 162 9.12 -5.06 4.05
N PHE A 163 7.84 -4.75 3.90
CA PHE A 163 7.24 -4.53 2.59
C PHE A 163 7.79 -3.22 1.99
N GLU A 164 7.67 -2.10 2.68
CA GLU A 164 8.17 -0.81 2.21
C GLU A 164 9.02 -0.08 3.25
N LEU A 165 10.13 0.50 2.79
CA LEU A 165 10.91 1.49 3.53
C LEU A 165 10.94 2.78 2.70
N GLU A 166 10.16 3.77 3.13
CA GLU A 166 10.17 5.11 2.57
C GLU A 166 11.14 6.00 3.32
N ILE A 167 12.09 6.60 2.60
CA ILE A 167 13.10 7.50 3.16
C ILE A 167 12.97 8.87 2.50
N SER A 168 12.44 9.84 3.24
CA SER A 168 12.13 11.18 2.75
C SER A 168 12.55 12.26 3.77
N HIS A 169 12.44 13.53 3.37
CA HIS A 169 12.50 14.71 4.25
C HIS A 169 13.68 14.75 5.25
N SER A 170 14.88 15.01 4.76
CA SER A 170 16.11 15.13 5.58
C SER A 170 16.39 13.94 6.50
N SER A 171 15.77 12.79 6.24
CA SER A 171 16.10 11.55 6.94
C SER A 171 17.48 11.04 6.53
N HIS A 172 18.19 10.46 7.49
CA HIS A 172 19.51 9.86 7.29
C HIS A 172 19.45 8.43 7.79
N VAL A 173 19.64 7.48 6.88
CA VAL A 173 19.53 6.05 7.18
C VAL A 173 20.88 5.38 6.94
N VAL A 174 21.34 4.60 7.92
CA VAL A 174 22.40 3.62 7.75
C VAL A 174 21.77 2.24 7.93
N GLY A 175 21.73 1.48 6.84
CA GLY A 175 21.04 0.19 6.75
C GLY A 175 21.97 -0.92 6.28
N ARG A 176 21.90 -2.08 6.93
CA ARG A 176 22.66 -3.28 6.54
C ARG A 176 21.77 -4.52 6.58
N HIS A 177 22.00 -5.41 5.60
CA HIS A 177 21.29 -6.69 5.49
C HIS A 177 19.75 -6.55 5.44
N LEU A 178 19.26 -5.46 4.84
CA LEU A 178 17.83 -5.24 4.71
C LEU A 178 17.25 -6.04 3.53
N ARG A 179 16.00 -6.48 3.67
CA ARG A 179 15.22 -7.16 2.62
C ARG A 179 13.92 -6.41 2.43
N LEU A 180 13.83 -5.66 1.33
CA LEU A 180 12.73 -4.75 1.04
C LEU A 180 11.97 -5.23 -0.20
N VAL A 181 10.64 -5.12 -0.21
CA VAL A 181 9.91 -5.17 -1.48
C VAL A 181 10.08 -3.83 -2.19
N PHE A 182 9.75 -2.73 -1.49
CA PHE A 182 9.92 -1.36 -1.96
C PHE A 182 10.97 -0.62 -1.14
N LEU A 183 11.92 -0.01 -1.85
CA LEU A 183 12.67 1.14 -1.36
C LEU A 183 12.05 2.37 -2.00
N SER A 184 11.49 3.28 -1.19
CA SER A 184 10.75 4.42 -1.71
C SER A 184 11.25 5.77 -1.20
N THR A 185 10.88 6.83 -1.92
CA THR A 185 11.21 8.21 -1.54
C THR A 185 10.31 9.23 -2.21
N HIS A 186 10.09 10.36 -1.53
CA HIS A 186 9.38 11.52 -2.05
C HIS A 186 10.35 12.64 -2.39
N THR A 187 10.25 13.21 -3.59
CA THR A 187 10.90 14.49 -3.89
C THR A 187 10.25 15.61 -3.10
N GLY A 188 11.01 16.67 -2.82
CA GLY A 188 10.42 17.95 -2.44
C GLY A 188 9.67 18.58 -3.63
N ASP A 189 9.16 19.79 -3.45
CA ASP A 189 8.42 20.50 -4.52
C ASP A 189 9.31 21.02 -5.65
N SER A 190 10.62 21.12 -5.46
CA SER A 190 11.54 21.75 -6.43
C SER A 190 12.91 21.10 -6.47
N ASP A 191 12.94 19.82 -6.11
CA ASP A 191 14.18 19.05 -6.03
C ASP A 191 14.85 18.92 -7.40
N LYS A 192 16.18 18.85 -7.37
CA LYS A 192 17.02 18.50 -8.52
C LYS A 192 17.92 17.34 -8.16
N ILE A 193 17.50 16.13 -8.52
CA ILE A 193 18.09 14.90 -7.99
C ILE A 193 18.33 13.91 -9.13
N ASP A 194 19.49 13.27 -9.09
CA ASP A 194 19.83 12.16 -9.97
C ASP A 194 19.91 10.88 -9.15
N PHE A 195 19.07 9.91 -9.50
CA PHE A 195 19.12 8.54 -8.99
C PHE A 195 19.84 7.66 -9.99
N ALA A 196 20.81 6.88 -9.53
CA ALA A 196 21.58 6.00 -10.40
C ALA A 196 21.90 4.66 -9.75
N ASP A 197 22.04 3.62 -10.58
CA ASP A 197 22.59 2.32 -10.20
C ASP A 197 21.86 1.65 -9.01
N ILE A 198 20.53 1.74 -9.00
CA ILE A 198 19.68 1.03 -8.04
C ILE A 198 19.22 -0.27 -8.70
N PRO A 199 19.83 -1.42 -8.39
CA PRO A 199 19.42 -2.69 -8.97
C PRO A 199 18.11 -3.19 -8.36
N ALA A 200 17.47 -4.13 -9.06
CA ALA A 200 16.40 -4.96 -8.48
C ALA A 200 16.99 -6.33 -8.14
N ASP A 201 16.62 -6.87 -6.98
CA ASP A 201 17.01 -8.21 -6.50
C ASP A 201 18.52 -8.45 -6.42
N ARG A 202 19.31 -7.37 -6.29
CA ARG A 202 20.76 -7.43 -6.09
C ARG A 202 21.17 -6.42 -5.02
N PRO A 203 22.31 -6.65 -4.35
CA PRO A 203 22.82 -5.73 -3.34
C PRO A 203 23.02 -4.32 -3.89
N ILE A 204 22.51 -3.32 -3.16
CA ILE A 204 22.91 -1.93 -3.35
C ILE A 204 24.38 -1.80 -2.94
N SER A 205 25.18 -1.12 -3.78
CA SER A 205 26.64 -1.04 -3.64
C SER A 205 27.16 0.37 -3.32
N GLN A 206 26.26 1.33 -3.17
CA GLN A 206 26.62 2.73 -2.95
C GLN A 206 25.64 3.42 -2.01
N LYS A 207 26.09 4.55 -1.46
CA LYS A 207 25.22 5.49 -0.77
C LYS A 207 24.28 6.15 -1.77
N LEU A 208 23.02 6.26 -1.39
CA LEU A 208 21.97 6.86 -2.19
C LEU A 208 21.65 8.25 -1.67
N ARG A 209 21.55 9.21 -2.60
CA ARG A 209 20.81 10.43 -2.35
C ARG A 209 19.33 10.11 -2.52
N MET A 210 18.54 10.50 -1.53
CA MET A 210 17.10 10.29 -1.52
C MET A 210 16.39 11.64 -1.77
N GLY A 211 15.09 11.61 -1.98
CA GLY A 211 14.27 12.81 -2.18
C GLY A 211 14.20 13.68 -0.91
N SER A 212 13.87 14.96 -1.09
CA SER A 212 13.68 15.93 0.00
C SER A 212 14.90 16.02 0.93
N PHE A 213 16.11 16.07 0.38
CA PHE A 213 17.39 16.14 1.10
C PHE A 213 17.77 14.91 1.94
N ALA A 214 17.00 13.83 1.88
CA ALA A 214 17.32 12.62 2.62
C ALA A 214 18.51 11.86 2.01
N SER A 215 19.09 10.94 2.78
CA SER A 215 20.22 10.11 2.35
C SER A 215 20.17 8.73 2.99
N ALA A 216 20.69 7.73 2.28
CA ALA A 216 20.72 6.37 2.76
C ALA A 216 22.03 5.66 2.40
N ASP A 217 22.73 5.10 3.37
CA ASP A 217 23.76 4.08 3.14
C ASP A 217 23.12 2.71 3.33
N LEU A 218 22.70 2.10 2.22
CA LEU A 218 22.00 0.81 2.19
C LEU A 218 22.88 -0.30 1.62
N THR A 219 24.19 -0.20 1.81
CA THR A 219 25.13 -1.20 1.28
C THR A 219 24.72 -2.62 1.74
N ASP A 220 24.72 -3.57 0.81
CA ASP A 220 24.28 -4.97 1.02
C ASP A 220 22.77 -5.18 1.28
N THR A 221 21.95 -4.14 1.08
CA THR A 221 20.49 -4.24 1.07
C THR A 221 19.97 -4.81 -0.25
N LEU A 222 18.96 -5.66 -0.18
CA LEU A 222 18.18 -6.14 -1.32
C LEU A 222 16.83 -5.41 -1.38
N ALA A 223 16.53 -4.79 -2.51
CA ALA A 223 15.21 -4.24 -2.81
C ALA A 223 14.68 -4.85 -4.12
N GLN A 224 13.38 -5.14 -4.19
CA GLN A 224 12.76 -5.67 -5.40
C GLN A 224 12.38 -4.55 -6.38
N LEU A 225 11.92 -3.40 -5.86
CA LEU A 225 11.52 -2.21 -6.62
C LEU A 225 12.03 -0.94 -5.95
N PHE A 226 12.31 0.05 -6.80
CA PHE A 226 12.47 1.44 -6.38
C PHE A 226 11.18 2.22 -6.67
N LEU A 227 10.59 2.84 -5.67
CA LEU A 227 9.37 3.65 -5.81
C LEU A 227 9.69 5.13 -5.61
N LEU A 228 9.36 5.95 -6.61
CA LEU A 228 9.67 7.39 -6.57
C LEU A 228 8.39 8.20 -6.72
N TYR A 229 8.08 9.00 -5.69
CA TYR A 229 7.01 9.98 -5.72
C TYR A 229 7.55 11.36 -6.11
N VAL A 230 7.06 11.87 -7.25
CA VAL A 230 7.51 13.13 -7.83
C VAL A 230 6.45 14.21 -7.65
N HIS A 231 6.88 15.28 -7.00
CA HIS A 231 6.03 16.39 -6.57
C HIS A 231 6.40 17.70 -7.27
N GLY A 232 5.43 18.61 -7.30
CA GLY A 232 5.59 20.00 -7.72
C GLY A 232 6.28 20.20 -9.07
N GLN A 233 7.42 20.88 -9.04
CA GLN A 233 8.25 21.27 -10.17
C GLN A 233 9.63 20.61 -10.14
N SER A 234 9.75 19.46 -9.46
CA SER A 234 11.01 18.73 -9.34
C SER A 234 11.54 18.25 -10.69
N ASP A 235 12.87 18.28 -10.83
CA ASP A 235 13.63 17.86 -12.01
C ASP A 235 14.51 16.67 -11.63
N VAL A 236 14.11 15.48 -12.06
CA VAL A 236 14.69 14.22 -11.61
C VAL A 236 15.20 13.41 -12.78
N SER A 237 16.42 12.90 -12.65
CA SER A 237 16.95 11.87 -13.56
C SER A 237 17.00 10.51 -12.86
N LEU A 238 16.62 9.47 -13.58
CA LEU A 238 16.77 8.08 -13.17
C LEU A 238 17.64 7.38 -14.21
N SER A 239 18.74 6.77 -13.77
CA SER A 239 19.72 6.12 -14.63
C SER A 239 20.04 4.71 -14.17
N ARG A 240 19.96 3.70 -15.04
CA ARG A 240 20.31 2.30 -14.74
C ARG A 240 19.56 1.76 -13.52
N ILE A 241 18.23 1.91 -13.55
CA ILE A 241 17.35 1.42 -12.48
C ILE A 241 16.80 0.05 -12.87
N GLY A 242 16.94 -0.92 -11.96
CA GLY A 242 16.62 -2.33 -12.19
C GLY A 242 15.13 -2.58 -12.41
N ARG A 243 14.28 -2.06 -11.51
CA ARG A 243 12.80 -2.03 -11.57
C ARG A 243 12.31 -0.81 -10.80
N ALA A 244 11.37 -0.07 -11.37
CA ALA A 244 10.83 1.13 -10.76
C ALA A 244 9.31 1.21 -10.88
N GLN A 245 8.67 1.64 -9.80
CA GLN A 245 7.31 2.18 -9.82
C GLN A 245 7.42 3.70 -9.67
N LEU A 246 6.68 4.46 -10.49
CA LEU A 246 6.85 5.91 -10.58
C LEU A 246 5.53 6.61 -10.28
N ALA A 247 5.52 7.41 -9.24
CA ALA A 247 4.34 8.13 -8.79
C ALA A 247 4.43 9.62 -9.12
N ILE A 248 3.33 10.20 -9.60
CA ILE A 248 3.21 11.62 -9.90
C ILE A 248 1.94 12.20 -9.27
N ALA A 249 2.03 13.42 -8.74
CA ALA A 249 0.90 14.17 -8.20
C ALA A 249 0.56 15.42 -9.04
N PRO A 250 0.05 15.26 -10.28
CA PRO A 250 -0.06 16.38 -11.21
C PRO A 250 -1.25 17.30 -10.92
N SER A 251 -1.02 18.62 -11.03
CA SER A 251 -2.04 19.69 -10.95
C SER A 251 -2.06 20.56 -12.22
N CYS A 252 -1.79 19.92 -13.37
CA CYS A 252 -1.48 20.56 -14.65
C CYS A 252 -2.41 20.10 -15.79
N ARG A 253 -2.17 20.58 -17.01
CA ARG A 253 -2.96 20.31 -18.21
C ARG A 253 -2.11 19.75 -19.35
N GLY A 254 -2.74 18.92 -20.19
CA GLY A 254 -2.15 18.45 -21.44
C GLY A 254 -2.17 16.93 -21.58
N LYS A 255 -1.16 16.39 -22.27
CA LYS A 255 -1.07 14.97 -22.59
C LYS A 255 0.16 14.35 -21.93
N LEU A 256 -0.05 13.20 -21.29
CA LEU A 256 1.02 12.39 -20.71
C LEU A 256 1.00 11.00 -21.35
N LYS A 257 2.19 10.47 -21.60
CA LYS A 257 2.42 9.07 -21.96
C LYS A 257 3.40 8.52 -20.95
N LEU A 258 2.92 7.58 -20.13
CA LEU A 258 3.68 6.98 -19.05
C LEU A 258 4.25 5.64 -19.55
N PRO A 259 5.54 5.61 -19.90
CA PRO A 259 6.13 4.44 -20.53
C PRO A 259 6.37 3.34 -19.50
N HIS A 260 6.31 2.09 -19.95
CA HIS A 260 6.58 0.90 -19.13
C HIS A 260 7.56 -0.03 -19.85
N GLY A 261 8.13 -0.99 -19.11
CA GLY A 261 9.24 -1.83 -19.53
C GLY A 261 10.58 -1.09 -19.50
N ARG A 262 11.58 -1.65 -20.20
CA ARG A 262 12.91 -1.02 -20.30
C ARG A 262 12.86 0.21 -21.22
N VAL A 263 13.10 1.38 -20.64
CA VAL A 263 12.93 2.68 -21.29
C VAL A 263 14.20 3.53 -21.25
N GLY A 264 14.39 4.30 -22.31
CA GLY A 264 15.51 5.23 -22.45
C GLY A 264 16.86 4.56 -22.66
N SER A 265 17.87 5.39 -22.88
CA SER A 265 19.28 5.00 -22.95
C SER A 265 20.14 6.25 -22.70
N ALA A 266 21.41 6.08 -22.35
CA ALA A 266 22.32 7.22 -22.14
C ALA A 266 22.37 8.21 -23.34
N LYS A 267 22.21 7.70 -24.58
CA LYS A 267 22.21 8.55 -25.79
C LYS A 267 20.84 9.17 -26.11
N ARG A 268 19.76 8.53 -25.64
CA ARG A 268 18.37 8.88 -25.95
C ARG A 268 17.52 8.63 -24.70
N PRO A 269 17.58 9.54 -23.71
CA PRO A 269 16.71 9.47 -22.54
C PRO A 269 15.25 9.62 -22.96
N VAL A 270 14.34 9.04 -22.17
CA VAL A 270 12.91 9.39 -22.24
C VAL A 270 12.67 10.54 -21.28
N VAL A 271 12.01 11.60 -21.74
CA VAL A 271 11.66 12.77 -20.92
C VAL A 271 10.15 12.83 -20.74
N ILE A 272 9.72 12.95 -19.49
CA ILE A 272 8.31 12.99 -19.08
C ILE A 272 8.09 14.26 -18.26
N PRO A 273 7.10 15.10 -18.61
CA PRO A 273 6.34 15.06 -19.85
C PRO A 273 7.23 15.24 -21.09
N LYS A 274 6.80 14.70 -22.24
CA LYS A 274 7.46 14.99 -23.51
C LYS A 274 7.43 16.52 -23.76
N PRO A 275 8.50 17.14 -24.29
CA PRO A 275 8.51 18.57 -24.58
C PRO A 275 7.28 19.01 -25.39
N GLY A 276 6.58 20.03 -24.90
CA GLY A 276 5.37 20.59 -25.51
C GLY A 276 4.08 19.76 -25.36
N ALA A 277 4.11 18.61 -24.68
CA ALA A 277 2.92 17.77 -24.52
C ALA A 277 1.97 18.25 -23.40
N SER A 278 2.51 18.88 -22.36
CA SER A 278 1.75 19.40 -21.21
C SER A 278 2.41 20.64 -20.61
N ASP A 279 1.67 21.35 -19.76
CA ASP A 279 2.18 22.47 -18.95
C ASP A 279 2.64 22.02 -17.54
N CYS A 280 2.69 20.71 -17.28
CA CYS A 280 3.20 20.16 -16.03
C CYS A 280 4.64 20.62 -15.81
N ARG A 281 4.99 20.93 -14.55
CA ARG A 281 6.29 21.51 -14.22
C ARG A 281 7.36 20.50 -13.85
N PHE A 282 6.97 19.37 -13.23
CA PHE A 282 7.90 18.29 -12.97
C PHE A 282 8.58 17.80 -14.25
N ARG A 283 9.81 17.33 -14.15
CA ARG A 283 10.58 16.72 -15.22
C ARG A 283 11.17 15.41 -14.71
N LEU A 284 10.94 14.36 -15.47
CA LEU A 284 11.52 13.04 -15.26
C LEU A 284 12.33 12.68 -16.50
N ARG A 285 13.61 12.38 -16.31
CA ARG A 285 14.52 11.91 -17.35
C ARG A 285 14.90 10.47 -17.05
N LEU A 286 14.45 9.54 -17.89
CA LEU A 286 14.67 8.11 -17.71
C LEU A 286 15.74 7.61 -18.69
N GLU A 287 16.80 7.04 -18.14
CA GLU A 287 17.93 6.46 -18.87
C GLU A 287 18.14 5.00 -18.43
N ASP A 288 17.77 4.05 -19.27
CA ASP A 288 17.98 2.62 -18.95
C ASP A 288 17.26 2.20 -17.65
N VAL A 289 15.99 2.57 -17.56
CA VAL A 289 15.10 2.31 -16.42
C VAL A 289 14.12 1.21 -16.82
N ASN A 290 13.90 0.20 -15.98
CA ASN A 290 12.75 -0.67 -16.18
C ASN A 290 11.56 -0.13 -15.37
N ALA A 291 10.65 0.57 -16.03
CA ALA A 291 9.46 1.13 -15.39
C ALA A 291 8.34 0.08 -15.39
N ASP A 292 7.93 -0.39 -14.23
CA ASP A 292 6.90 -1.42 -14.10
C ASP A 292 5.51 -0.77 -14.22
N THR A 293 5.16 0.11 -13.30
CA THR A 293 3.84 0.75 -13.20
C THR A 293 3.98 2.22 -12.79
N TRP A 294 2.86 2.95 -12.86
CA TRP A 294 2.81 4.37 -12.50
C TRP A 294 1.64 4.67 -11.58
N ASP A 295 1.88 5.49 -10.57
CA ASP A 295 0.82 6.03 -9.72
C ASP A 295 0.52 7.46 -10.11
N VAL A 296 -0.76 7.79 -10.16
CA VAL A 296 -1.24 9.09 -10.58
C VAL A 296 -2.23 9.60 -9.55
N TYR A 297 -1.80 10.60 -8.78
CA TYR A 297 -2.60 11.31 -7.80
C TYR A 297 -2.97 12.71 -8.33
N ALA A 298 -3.96 12.78 -9.22
CA ALA A 298 -4.33 14.04 -9.86
C ALA A 298 -5.27 14.87 -8.97
N GLY A 299 -4.84 16.08 -8.61
CA GLY A 299 -5.61 16.96 -7.73
C GLY A 299 -6.05 18.28 -8.37
N GLY A 300 -6.93 18.99 -7.66
CA GLY A 300 -7.24 20.39 -7.92
C GLY A 300 -7.87 20.65 -9.29
N LYS A 301 -7.15 21.32 -10.19
CA LYS A 301 -7.63 21.72 -11.53
C LYS A 301 -6.93 20.96 -12.67
N ALA A 302 -6.39 19.78 -12.38
CA ALA A 302 -5.73 18.94 -13.37
C ALA A 302 -6.66 18.70 -14.58
N ASN A 303 -6.12 18.75 -15.80
CA ASN A 303 -6.86 18.42 -17.03
C ASN A 303 -5.95 17.63 -17.98
N LEU A 304 -5.89 16.31 -17.79
CA LEU A 304 -4.88 15.47 -18.39
C LEU A 304 -5.48 14.38 -19.26
N THR A 305 -4.81 14.09 -20.37
CA THR A 305 -5.06 12.90 -21.17
C THR A 305 -3.87 11.96 -21.08
N PHE A 306 -4.10 10.74 -20.60
CA PHE A 306 -3.16 9.63 -20.62
C PHE A 306 -3.42 8.75 -21.83
N THR A 307 -2.34 8.35 -22.50
CA THR A 307 -2.39 7.45 -23.66
C THR A 307 -1.29 6.42 -23.59
N ASP A 308 -1.57 5.18 -24.00
CA ASP A 308 -0.60 4.08 -24.07
C ASP A 308 0.20 3.93 -22.76
N SER A 309 -0.50 3.96 -21.63
CA SER A 309 0.08 3.98 -20.28
C SER A 309 -0.27 2.72 -19.49
N LEU A 310 0.58 2.38 -18.52
CA LEU A 310 0.34 1.32 -17.53
C LEU A 310 0.30 1.98 -16.14
N ILE A 311 -0.88 2.05 -15.53
CA ILE A 311 -1.15 2.83 -14.32
C ILE A 311 -1.55 1.87 -13.20
N ASP A 312 -0.85 1.91 -12.06
CA ASP A 312 -1.20 1.16 -10.84
C ASP A 312 -2.30 1.85 -10.07
N GLU A 313 -2.04 3.07 -9.67
CA GLU A 313 -2.99 3.85 -8.92
C GLU A 313 -3.45 5.05 -9.72
N LEU A 314 -4.76 5.28 -9.76
CA LEU A 314 -5.35 6.43 -10.45
C LEU A 314 -6.38 7.09 -9.54
N THR A 315 -5.91 8.06 -8.78
CA THR A 315 -6.78 8.87 -7.92
C THR A 315 -7.00 10.23 -8.57
N ALA A 316 -8.26 10.66 -8.61
CA ALA A 316 -8.64 12.01 -9.03
C ALA A 316 -9.55 12.66 -7.99
N ASP A 317 -9.17 13.86 -7.54
CA ASP A 317 -9.91 14.59 -6.52
C ASP A 317 -10.16 16.06 -6.90
N GLY A 318 -11.08 16.72 -6.19
CA GLY A 318 -11.43 18.11 -6.39
C GLY A 318 -12.11 18.31 -7.74
N HIS A 319 -11.54 19.14 -8.63
CA HIS A 319 -12.08 19.38 -9.97
C HIS A 319 -11.20 18.79 -11.07
N ALA A 320 -10.40 17.77 -10.75
CA ALA A 320 -9.52 17.11 -11.71
C ALA A 320 -10.35 16.48 -12.85
N LYS A 321 -9.87 16.61 -14.09
CA LYS A 321 -10.48 16.04 -15.29
C LYS A 321 -9.47 15.17 -16.01
N LEU A 322 -9.67 13.87 -15.98
CA LEU A 322 -8.77 12.91 -16.59
C LEU A 322 -9.45 12.20 -17.74
N THR A 323 -8.67 11.96 -18.80
CA THR A 323 -9.06 11.07 -19.90
C THR A 323 -7.97 10.02 -20.06
N VAL A 324 -8.33 8.75 -20.02
CA VAL A 324 -7.39 7.64 -20.23
C VAL A 324 -7.80 6.87 -21.48
N ARG A 325 -6.86 6.65 -22.40
CA ARG A 325 -7.13 5.97 -23.67
C ARG A 325 -6.07 4.91 -23.97
N ASN A 326 -6.49 3.78 -24.53
CA ASN A 326 -5.60 2.71 -24.96
C ASN A 326 -4.57 2.32 -23.87
N SER A 327 -5.02 2.25 -22.62
CA SER A 327 -4.15 2.05 -21.47
C SER A 327 -4.65 0.89 -20.62
N GLU A 328 -3.83 0.46 -19.68
CA GLU A 328 -4.22 -0.49 -18.63
C GLU A 328 -4.17 0.27 -17.30
N ILE A 329 -5.29 0.26 -16.56
CA ILE A 329 -5.39 0.85 -15.22
C ILE A 329 -5.68 -0.27 -14.24
N TYR A 330 -4.83 -0.41 -13.23
CA TYR A 330 -5.07 -1.31 -12.12
C TYR A 330 -6.09 -0.68 -11.18
N ALA A 331 -7.12 -1.44 -10.86
CA ALA A 331 -8.29 -0.94 -10.14
C ALA A 331 -8.13 -1.13 -8.63
N ASP A 332 -6.91 -1.01 -8.12
CA ASP A 332 -6.68 -1.06 -6.67
C ASP A 332 -7.05 0.29 -6.06
N TRP A 333 -6.44 1.33 -6.59
CA TRP A 333 -6.68 2.71 -6.22
C TRP A 333 -7.18 3.52 -7.41
N LEU A 334 -8.04 2.93 -8.24
CA LEU A 334 -8.85 3.72 -9.16
C LEU A 334 -9.99 4.35 -8.35
N SER A 335 -9.75 5.57 -7.88
CA SER A 335 -10.65 6.29 -6.99
C SER A 335 -10.96 7.70 -7.47
N LEU A 336 -12.21 8.10 -7.30
CA LEU A 336 -12.66 9.46 -7.57
C LEU A 336 -13.42 10.03 -6.38
N SER A 337 -13.14 11.30 -6.07
CA SER A 337 -13.84 12.08 -5.05
C SER A 337 -14.05 13.54 -5.50
N GLY A 338 -14.76 14.32 -4.69
CA GLY A 338 -15.10 15.71 -5.01
C GLY A 338 -15.96 15.81 -6.27
N ASP A 339 -15.62 16.73 -7.16
CA ASP A 339 -16.25 16.95 -8.47
C ASP A 339 -15.39 16.39 -9.63
N ALA A 340 -14.50 15.42 -9.32
CA ALA A 340 -13.56 14.90 -10.30
C ALA A 340 -14.28 14.20 -11.45
N GLN A 341 -13.69 14.29 -12.65
CA GLN A 341 -14.21 13.69 -13.88
C GLN A 341 -13.18 12.73 -14.46
N LEU A 342 -13.60 11.51 -14.78
CA LEU A 342 -12.79 10.52 -15.47
C LEU A 342 -13.52 9.99 -16.70
N LEU A 343 -12.83 9.99 -17.85
CA LEU A 343 -13.22 9.24 -19.03
C LEU A 343 -12.18 8.16 -19.31
N VAL A 344 -12.58 6.90 -19.29
CA VAL A 344 -11.75 5.78 -19.73
C VAL A 344 -12.31 5.25 -21.06
N ASP A 345 -11.49 5.21 -22.10
CA ASP A 345 -11.87 4.74 -23.44
C ASP A 345 -10.91 3.68 -23.96
N ARG A 346 -11.44 2.59 -24.55
CA ARG A 346 -10.65 1.52 -25.21
C ARG A 346 -9.47 1.05 -24.36
N SER A 347 -9.73 0.79 -23.09
CA SER A 347 -8.71 0.49 -22.09
C SER A 347 -9.12 -0.72 -21.26
N THR A 348 -8.17 -1.27 -20.52
CA THR A 348 -8.45 -2.31 -19.52
C THR A 348 -8.49 -1.67 -18.15
N VAL A 349 -9.50 -2.03 -17.34
CA VAL A 349 -9.62 -1.61 -15.94
C VAL A 349 -9.73 -2.87 -15.07
N GLY A 350 -8.73 -3.09 -14.23
CA GLY A 350 -8.60 -4.28 -13.41
C GLY A 350 -7.23 -4.95 -13.57
N ALA A 351 -6.91 -5.87 -12.65
CA ALA A 351 -5.55 -6.29 -12.41
C ALA A 351 -5.20 -7.71 -12.89
N GLN A 352 -6.01 -8.40 -13.72
CA GLN A 352 -5.77 -9.81 -14.11
C GLN A 352 -4.37 -10.09 -14.67
N ARG A 353 -3.80 -9.15 -15.43
CA ARG A 353 -2.45 -9.30 -16.00
C ARG A 353 -1.38 -9.15 -14.91
N LEU A 354 -1.54 -8.17 -14.02
CA LEU A 354 -0.68 -7.95 -12.87
C LEU A 354 -0.82 -9.07 -11.84
N ALA A 355 -2.02 -9.59 -11.58
CA ALA A 355 -2.28 -10.69 -10.66
C ALA A 355 -1.49 -11.96 -11.00
N LYS A 356 -1.12 -12.16 -12.28
CA LYS A 356 -0.25 -13.26 -12.70
C LYS A 356 1.23 -13.02 -12.39
N THR A 357 1.66 -11.77 -12.28
CA THR A 357 3.06 -11.38 -12.09
C THR A 357 3.38 -10.89 -10.67
N ARG A 358 2.41 -10.23 -10.02
CA ARG A 358 2.42 -9.56 -8.72
C ARG A 358 1.02 -9.64 -8.09
N PRO A 359 0.59 -10.83 -7.64
CA PRO A 359 -0.71 -11.01 -6.97
C PRO A 359 -0.84 -10.19 -5.69
N ASP A 360 0.29 -9.80 -5.09
CA ASP A 360 0.39 -8.93 -3.91
C ASP A 360 -0.08 -7.48 -4.16
N LEU A 361 -0.03 -7.01 -5.42
CA LEU A 361 -0.46 -5.66 -5.82
C LEU A 361 -1.83 -5.64 -6.51
N ALA A 362 -2.43 -6.80 -6.75
CA ALA A 362 -3.64 -6.90 -7.55
C ALA A 362 -4.90 -6.87 -6.68
N THR A 363 -5.69 -5.79 -6.75
CA THR A 363 -7.03 -5.74 -6.15
C THR A 363 -8.13 -5.39 -7.15
N SER A 364 -9.39 -5.32 -6.68
CA SER A 364 -10.55 -5.75 -7.47
C SER A 364 -11.70 -4.74 -7.64
N GLN A 365 -11.55 -3.43 -7.41
CA GLN A 365 -12.67 -2.50 -7.63
C GLN A 365 -12.36 -1.02 -7.89
N VAL A 366 -13.14 -0.43 -8.79
CA VAL A 366 -13.26 1.03 -8.95
C VAL A 366 -14.10 1.62 -7.82
N ARG A 367 -13.70 2.76 -7.26
CA ARG A 367 -14.44 3.49 -6.21
C ARG A 367 -14.77 4.92 -6.65
N LEU A 368 -16.05 5.30 -6.61
CA LEU A 368 -16.52 6.63 -6.94
C LEU A 368 -17.32 7.20 -5.75
N ASN A 369 -16.93 8.36 -5.25
CA ASN A 369 -17.54 9.02 -4.09
C ASN A 369 -17.79 10.51 -4.37
N GLY A 370 -18.43 11.21 -3.44
CA GLY A 370 -18.75 12.64 -3.57
C GLY A 370 -19.69 12.93 -4.75
N HIS A 371 -19.36 13.96 -5.55
CA HIS A 371 -20.10 14.35 -6.76
C HIS A 371 -19.35 13.95 -8.05
N SER A 372 -18.45 12.98 -7.94
CA SER A 372 -17.56 12.59 -9.03
C SER A 372 -18.31 11.98 -10.21
N GLN A 373 -17.73 12.08 -11.41
CA GLN A 373 -18.31 11.59 -12.65
C GLN A 373 -17.33 10.71 -13.41
N ALA A 374 -17.64 9.44 -13.58
CA ALA A 374 -16.83 8.50 -14.35
C ALA A 374 -17.60 7.95 -15.55
N THR A 375 -16.98 7.99 -16.73
CA THR A 375 -17.45 7.32 -17.94
C THR A 375 -16.45 6.26 -18.37
N PHE A 376 -16.92 5.04 -18.57
CA PHE A 376 -16.17 3.91 -19.10
C PHE A 376 -16.79 3.52 -20.44
N ASP A 377 -16.07 3.72 -21.54
CA ASP A 377 -16.51 3.40 -22.90
C ASP A 377 -15.55 2.40 -23.55
N ARG A 378 -16.07 1.30 -24.10
CA ARG A 378 -15.23 0.25 -24.72
C ARG A 378 -14.14 -0.28 -23.79
N VAL A 379 -14.48 -0.42 -22.51
CA VAL A 379 -13.56 -0.90 -21.48
C VAL A 379 -13.67 -2.41 -21.31
N GLN A 380 -12.53 -3.07 -21.14
CA GLN A 380 -12.46 -4.43 -20.64
C GLN A 380 -12.31 -4.40 -19.12
N PHE A 381 -13.35 -4.80 -18.39
CA PHE A 381 -13.29 -4.87 -16.93
C PHE A 381 -12.81 -6.25 -16.44
N ASP A 382 -12.04 -6.22 -15.35
CA ASP A 382 -11.72 -7.38 -14.50
C ASP A 382 -11.91 -7.05 -13.00
N CYS A 383 -12.62 -5.97 -12.71
CA CYS A 383 -12.91 -5.52 -11.37
C CYS A 383 -14.41 -5.27 -11.21
N GLY A 384 -14.86 -5.02 -9.98
CA GLY A 384 -16.16 -4.42 -9.72
C GLY A 384 -16.14 -2.90 -9.88
N VAL A 385 -17.32 -2.29 -9.85
CA VAL A 385 -17.50 -0.84 -9.76
C VAL A 385 -18.39 -0.52 -8.57
N MET A 386 -17.94 0.36 -7.69
CA MET A 386 -18.70 0.87 -6.55
C MET A 386 -18.89 2.38 -6.68
N ALA A 387 -20.15 2.82 -6.70
CA ALA A 387 -20.52 4.24 -6.71
C ALA A 387 -21.30 4.59 -5.44
N ALA A 388 -20.90 5.65 -4.74
CA ALA A 388 -21.54 6.11 -3.51
C ALA A 388 -21.86 7.61 -3.58
N ASP A 389 -22.50 8.12 -2.53
CA ASP A 389 -22.87 9.53 -2.36
C ASP A 389 -23.70 10.07 -3.54
N ASP A 390 -23.29 11.15 -4.18
CA ASP A 390 -23.93 11.79 -5.34
C ASP A 390 -23.16 11.51 -6.65
N SER A 391 -22.32 10.47 -6.66
CA SER A 391 -21.46 10.18 -7.80
C SER A 391 -22.25 9.63 -8.99
N THR A 392 -21.70 9.81 -10.19
CA THR A 392 -22.28 9.30 -11.43
C THR A 392 -21.31 8.36 -12.15
N ALA A 393 -21.75 7.12 -12.37
CA ALA A 393 -21.06 6.14 -13.19
C ALA A 393 -21.80 5.90 -14.50
N VAL A 394 -21.09 5.97 -15.62
CA VAL A 394 -21.62 5.68 -16.95
C VAL A 394 -20.76 4.58 -17.57
N ILE A 395 -21.35 3.42 -17.88
CA ILE A 395 -20.65 2.30 -18.51
C ILE A 395 -21.33 2.01 -19.85
N ARG A 396 -20.61 2.13 -20.96
CA ARG A 396 -21.16 1.94 -22.29
C ARG A 396 -20.24 1.07 -23.14
N ASN A 397 -20.82 0.26 -24.01
CA ASN A 397 -20.11 -0.56 -25.00
C ASN A 397 -18.96 -1.39 -24.39
N SER A 398 -19.09 -1.88 -23.16
CA SER A 398 -18.03 -2.62 -22.48
C SER A 398 -17.62 -3.84 -23.30
N VAL A 399 -16.31 -4.05 -23.46
CA VAL A 399 -15.74 -5.25 -24.10
C VAL A 399 -15.96 -6.46 -23.20
N THR A 400 -15.74 -6.27 -21.89
CA THR A 400 -16.10 -7.21 -20.83
C THR A 400 -16.78 -6.43 -19.72
N SER A 401 -17.95 -6.88 -19.27
CA SER A 401 -18.70 -6.23 -18.18
C SER A 401 -17.96 -6.30 -16.84
N PRO A 402 -18.17 -5.32 -15.93
CA PRO A 402 -17.68 -5.42 -14.55
C PRO A 402 -18.12 -6.71 -13.86
N LYS A 403 -17.32 -7.22 -12.92
CA LYS A 403 -17.66 -8.41 -12.11
C LYS A 403 -18.94 -8.20 -11.29
N TYR A 404 -19.13 -6.98 -10.79
CA TYR A 404 -20.33 -6.50 -10.12
C TYR A 404 -20.42 -4.98 -10.27
N ILE A 405 -21.62 -4.45 -10.12
CA ILE A 405 -21.86 -3.01 -10.05
C ILE A 405 -22.71 -2.75 -8.81
N ARG A 406 -22.18 -1.94 -7.90
CA ARG A 406 -22.85 -1.59 -6.65
C ARG A 406 -23.05 -0.10 -6.55
N ARG A 407 -24.18 0.31 -6.00
CA ARG A 407 -24.45 1.71 -5.66
C ARG A 407 -24.97 1.87 -4.24
N SER A 408 -24.65 2.99 -3.62
CA SER A 408 -25.22 3.43 -2.34
C SER A 408 -25.52 4.94 -2.39
N GLY A 409 -26.28 5.43 -1.41
CA GLY A 409 -26.66 6.85 -1.36
C GLY A 409 -27.55 7.28 -2.53
N HIS A 410 -27.22 8.41 -3.14
CA HIS A 410 -27.89 9.00 -4.31
C HIS A 410 -27.13 8.72 -5.62
N ALA A 411 -26.18 7.78 -5.60
CA ALA A 411 -25.32 7.52 -6.73
C ALA A 411 -26.12 7.06 -7.96
N THR A 412 -25.78 7.64 -9.11
CA THR A 412 -26.43 7.34 -10.38
C THR A 412 -25.55 6.45 -11.24
N VAL A 413 -26.04 5.25 -11.55
CA VAL A 413 -25.36 4.31 -12.45
C VAL A 413 -26.17 4.15 -13.73
N LYS A 414 -25.56 4.41 -14.89
CA LYS A 414 -26.16 4.25 -16.22
C LYS A 414 -25.34 3.26 -17.05
N THR A 415 -25.95 2.16 -17.49
CA THR A 415 -25.30 1.10 -18.24
C THR A 415 -25.94 0.93 -19.63
N ALA A 416 -25.11 0.74 -20.66
CA ALA A 416 -25.56 0.39 -22.02
C ALA A 416 -24.60 -0.65 -22.64
N PRO A 417 -24.98 -1.94 -22.77
CA PRO A 417 -26.29 -2.51 -22.47
C PRO A 417 -26.65 -2.44 -20.98
N LEU A 418 -27.93 -2.64 -20.66
CA LEU A 418 -28.39 -2.63 -19.27
C LEU A 418 -27.73 -3.79 -18.51
N LEU A 419 -26.93 -3.47 -17.49
CA LEU A 419 -26.27 -4.43 -16.60
C LEU A 419 -26.91 -4.41 -15.21
N PRO A 420 -26.90 -5.53 -14.46
CA PRO A 420 -27.38 -5.56 -13.08
C PRO A 420 -26.63 -4.57 -12.19
N VAL A 421 -27.38 -3.84 -11.36
CA VAL A 421 -26.84 -2.91 -10.35
C VAL A 421 -27.43 -3.28 -9.00
N GLU A 422 -26.56 -3.57 -8.04
CA GLU A 422 -26.91 -3.91 -6.67
C GLU A 422 -26.99 -2.63 -5.80
N ASP A 423 -28.08 -2.46 -5.05
CA ASP A 423 -28.16 -1.45 -4.00
C ASP A 423 -27.42 -1.99 -2.76
N PHE A 424 -26.34 -1.33 -2.34
CA PHE A 424 -25.54 -1.68 -1.16
C PHE A 424 -25.81 -0.67 -0.04
N GLY A 425 -25.89 -1.12 1.22
CA GLY A 425 -26.12 -0.24 2.37
C GLY A 425 -27.59 0.13 2.65
N LYS A 426 -28.57 -0.47 1.96
CA LYS A 426 -29.94 -0.54 2.46
C LYS A 426 -30.03 -1.72 3.43
N GLU A 427 -29.63 -1.51 4.69
CA GLU A 427 -30.20 -2.34 5.74
C GLU A 427 -31.71 -2.13 5.69
N ILE A 428 -32.45 -3.20 5.46
CA ILE A 428 -33.87 -3.25 5.72
C ILE A 428 -33.98 -3.03 7.23
N SER A 429 -34.26 -1.79 7.65
CA SER A 429 -34.73 -1.56 9.01
C SER A 429 -35.99 -2.42 9.20
N PRO A 430 -36.03 -3.32 10.19
CA PRO A 430 -37.23 -4.09 10.49
C PRO A 430 -38.42 -3.19 10.85
#